data_AF-A0A2X1MTB3-F1
#
_entry.id   AF-A0A2X1MTB3-F1
#
_cell.length_a   1.000
_cell.length_b   1.000
_cell.length_c   1.000
_cell.angle_alpha   90.00
_cell.angle_beta   90.00
_cell.angle_gamma   90.00
#
_symmetry.space_group_name_H-M   'P 1'
#
loop_
_entity.id
_entity.type
_entity.pdbx_description
1 polymer ?
#
loop_
_entity_poly.entity_id
_entity_poly.type
_entity_poly.pdbx_seq_one_letter_code
_entity_poly.pdbx_strand_id
1 'polypeptide(L)'
;MVRKSPGADLFILAGNVALENSGFRTFGFGAGREDVWEPDLDVNWGDEKAWLTHRHPEALAKAPLGATEMGLIYVNPEGPDHSGEPLSAAAAIRATFGNMGMNDEETVALIAGGHTLGKTHGAGPTSNVGPDPEAATD
;
A
#
# COMPACT_ATOMS: atom_id res chain seq x y z
N MET A 1 -8.41 26.72 20.84
CA MET A 1 -9.32 26.39 19.72
C MET A 1 -8.82 25.09 19.12
N VAL A 2 -9.44 23.96 19.46
CA VAL A 2 -9.05 22.64 18.94
C VAL A 2 -9.63 22.50 17.54
N ARG A 3 -8.80 22.32 16.51
CA ARG A 3 -9.27 22.01 15.15
C ARG A 3 -10.06 20.68 15.21
N LYS A 4 -11.28 20.67 14.66
CA LYS A 4 -12.09 19.46 14.50
C LYS A 4 -11.43 18.55 13.46
N SER A 5 -11.16 17.30 13.88
CA SER A 5 -10.57 16.15 13.17
C SER A 5 -9.38 16.45 12.24
N PRO A 6 -8.15 16.06 12.61
CA PRO A 6 -7.02 16.05 11.68
C PRO A 6 -7.31 15.15 10.46
N GLY A 7 -6.78 15.52 9.30
CA GLY A 7 -6.94 14.79 8.04
C GLY A 7 -6.46 13.35 8.11
N ALA A 8 -5.38 13.08 8.85
CA ALA A 8 -4.84 11.73 9.07
C ALA A 8 -5.87 10.76 9.66
N ASP A 9 -6.64 11.19 10.67
CA ASP A 9 -7.70 10.36 11.25
C ASP A 9 -8.89 10.19 10.30
N LEU A 10 -9.20 11.22 9.50
CA LEU A 10 -10.30 11.18 8.55
C LEU A 10 -10.08 10.11 7.46
N PHE A 11 -8.86 9.95 6.95
CA PHE A 11 -8.54 8.91 5.98
C PHE A 11 -8.84 7.49 6.51
N ILE A 12 -8.43 7.20 7.75
CA ILE A 12 -8.66 5.89 8.37
C ILE A 12 -10.14 5.71 8.72
N LEU A 13 -10.79 6.76 9.26
CA LEU A 13 -12.21 6.73 9.59
C LEU A 13 -13.08 6.48 8.35
N ALA A 14 -12.75 7.08 7.21
CA ALA A 14 -13.49 6.89 5.97
C ALA A 14 -13.47 5.42 5.52
N GLY A 15 -12.31 4.75 5.61
CA GLY A 15 -12.20 3.31 5.35
C GLY A 15 -13.02 2.46 6.34
N ASN A 16 -12.97 2.79 7.63
CA ASN A 16 -13.74 2.09 8.67
C ASN A 16 -15.25 2.18 8.41
N VAL A 17 -15.74 3.39 8.11
CA VAL A 17 -17.15 3.63 7.79
C VAL A 17 -17.56 2.96 6.48
N ALA A 18 -16.67 2.90 5.47
CA ALA A 18 -16.95 2.19 4.24
C ALA A 18 -17.19 0.69 4.47
N LEU A 19 -16.38 0.05 5.31
CA LEU A 19 -16.55 -1.36 5.70
C LEU A 19 -17.87 -1.59 6.45
N GLU A 20 -18.20 -0.72 7.41
CA GLU A 20 -19.46 -0.81 8.16
C GLU A 20 -20.68 -0.65 7.25
N ASN A 21 -20.63 0.30 6.33
CA ASN A 21 -21.70 0.53 5.36
C ASN A 21 -21.81 -0.61 4.32
N SER A 22 -20.76 -1.40 4.10
CA SER A 22 -20.83 -2.61 3.27
C SER A 22 -21.28 -3.86 4.03
N GLY A 23 -21.68 -3.72 5.31
CA GLY A 23 -22.18 -4.83 6.13
C GLY A 23 -21.10 -5.59 6.90
N PHE A 24 -19.86 -5.09 6.95
CA PHE A 24 -18.79 -5.67 7.76
C PHE A 24 -18.68 -4.93 9.10
N ARG A 25 -18.82 -5.66 10.22
CA ARG A 25 -18.63 -5.06 11.55
C ARG A 25 -17.14 -4.92 11.84
N THR A 26 -16.66 -3.68 11.99
CA THR A 26 -15.27 -3.41 12.35
C THR A 26 -15.03 -3.71 13.84
N PHE A 27 -13.75 -3.89 14.21
CA PHE A 27 -13.37 -4.08 15.61
C PHE A 27 -13.61 -2.81 16.45
N GLY A 28 -13.40 -1.64 15.86
CA GLY A 28 -13.57 -0.32 16.47
C GLY A 28 -12.64 0.71 15.83
N PHE A 29 -12.75 1.98 16.24
CA PHE A 29 -11.91 3.07 15.76
C PHE A 29 -11.42 3.97 16.91
N GLY A 30 -10.16 4.38 16.84
CA GLY A 30 -9.53 5.33 17.75
C GLY A 30 -8.86 6.48 16.97
N ALA A 31 -9.18 7.71 17.36
CA ALA A 31 -8.57 8.93 16.84
C ALA A 31 -7.35 9.36 17.66
N GLY A 32 -6.61 10.35 17.16
CA GLY A 32 -5.44 10.95 17.81
C GLY A 32 -4.25 11.17 16.88
N ARG A 33 -4.37 10.93 15.57
CA ARG A 33 -3.27 11.15 14.62
C ARG A 33 -3.18 12.63 14.28
N GLU A 34 -2.07 13.27 14.61
CA GLU A 34 -1.84 14.66 14.21
C GLU A 34 -1.47 14.75 12.73
N ASP A 35 -1.89 15.82 12.07
CA ASP A 35 -1.46 16.11 10.71
C ASP A 35 -0.01 16.59 10.68
N VAL A 36 0.71 16.18 9.63
CA VAL A 36 2.03 16.73 9.27
C VAL A 36 1.87 17.69 8.08
N TRP A 37 2.79 18.65 7.96
CA TRP A 37 2.71 19.73 6.98
C TRP A 37 3.80 19.68 5.90
N GLU A 38 4.67 18.68 5.98
CA GLU A 38 5.78 18.45 5.07
C GLU A 38 6.07 16.93 5.00
N PRO A 39 6.70 16.45 3.92
CA PRO A 39 7.09 15.05 3.81
C PRO A 39 8.15 14.68 4.87
N ASP A 40 8.08 13.44 5.35
CA ASP A 40 9.11 12.87 6.21
C ASP A 40 10.35 12.52 5.38
N LEU A 41 11.45 13.25 5.64
CA LEU A 41 12.72 13.09 4.93
C LEU A 41 13.64 12.02 5.55
N ASP A 42 13.26 11.46 6.71
CA ASP A 42 14.04 10.44 7.42
C ASP A 42 13.69 9.01 6.95
N VAL A 43 12.64 8.85 6.14
CA VAL A 43 12.24 7.55 5.61
C VAL A 43 13.16 7.13 4.45
N ASN A 44 13.86 6.00 4.64
CA ASN A 44 14.58 5.35 3.55
C ASN A 44 13.63 4.47 2.72
N TRP A 45 13.18 4.99 1.59
CA TRP A 45 12.33 4.27 0.63
C TRP A 45 13.09 3.30 -0.29
N GLY A 46 14.43 3.28 -0.23
CA GLY A 46 15.33 2.53 -1.11
C GLY A 46 16.23 3.43 -1.95
N ASP A 47 17.26 2.83 -2.56
CA ASP A 47 18.30 3.56 -3.30
C ASP A 47 18.00 3.75 -4.80
N GLU A 48 16.90 3.17 -5.27
CA GLU A 48 16.51 3.15 -6.69
C GLU A 48 16.32 4.57 -7.25
N LYS A 49 16.71 4.74 -8.52
CA LYS A 49 16.60 6.02 -9.25
C LYS A 49 15.44 6.05 -10.24
N ALA A 50 14.72 4.94 -10.38
CA ALA A 50 13.57 4.82 -11.26
C ALA A 50 12.42 4.10 -10.55
N TRP A 51 11.20 4.57 -10.78
CA TRP A 51 9.97 3.91 -10.33
C TRP A 51 9.89 2.46 -10.84
N LEU A 52 9.24 1.60 -10.05
CA LEU A 52 8.99 0.20 -10.37
C LEU A 52 10.23 -0.67 -10.61
N THR A 53 11.41 -0.20 -10.21
CA THR A 53 12.64 -1.03 -10.20
C THR A 53 12.49 -2.14 -9.16
N HIS A 54 12.65 -3.40 -9.58
CA HIS A 54 12.41 -4.58 -8.75
C HIS A 54 13.57 -4.89 -7.79
N ARG A 55 13.21 -5.37 -6.59
CA ARG A 55 14.06 -5.87 -5.52
C ARG A 55 13.74 -7.34 -5.28
N HIS A 56 14.74 -8.20 -5.43
CA HIS A 56 14.55 -9.60 -5.06
C HIS A 56 14.44 -9.78 -3.53
N PRO A 57 13.72 -10.79 -3.03
CA PRO A 57 13.46 -10.98 -1.59
C PRO A 57 14.70 -10.99 -0.70
N GLU A 58 15.87 -11.41 -1.21
CA GLU A 58 17.13 -11.40 -0.46
C GLU A 58 17.60 -9.97 -0.11
N ALA A 59 17.20 -8.96 -0.90
CA ALA A 59 17.45 -7.56 -0.60
C ALA A 59 16.59 -7.03 0.55
N LEU A 60 15.35 -7.54 0.69
CA LEU A 60 14.41 -7.18 1.77
C LEU A 60 14.87 -7.65 3.15
N ALA A 61 15.83 -8.57 3.22
CA ALA A 61 16.44 -9.05 4.46
C ALA A 61 17.56 -8.13 4.99
N LYS A 62 18.13 -7.26 4.15
CA LYS A 62 19.31 -6.43 4.49
C LYS A 62 18.94 -5.03 4.98
N ALA A 63 17.81 -4.53 4.52
CA ALA A 63 17.10 -3.38 5.05
C ALA A 63 15.62 -3.78 5.04
N PRO A 64 14.86 -3.63 6.13
CA PRO A 64 13.47 -4.07 6.22
C PRO A 64 12.55 -3.15 5.40
N LEU A 65 12.82 -3.05 4.09
CA LEU A 65 12.00 -2.35 3.13
C LEU A 65 10.66 -3.07 3.03
N GLY A 66 9.58 -2.30 3.00
CA GLY A 66 8.22 -2.83 2.99
C GLY A 66 7.72 -3.31 1.63
N ALA A 67 8.45 -3.07 0.54
CA ALA A 67 7.98 -3.35 -0.81
C ALA A 67 9.05 -3.91 -1.75
N THR A 68 8.64 -4.77 -2.70
CA THR A 68 9.53 -5.33 -3.74
C THR A 68 9.85 -4.35 -4.87
N GLU A 69 9.16 -3.23 -4.99
CA GLU A 69 9.42 -2.23 -6.03
C GLU A 69 9.35 -0.81 -5.45
N MET A 70 10.20 0.09 -5.97
CA MET A 70 10.09 1.51 -5.67
C MET A 70 8.72 2.05 -6.12
N GLY A 71 7.95 2.60 -5.17
CA GLY A 71 6.62 3.17 -5.41
C GLY A 71 5.43 2.24 -5.21
N LEU A 72 5.65 0.94 -4.92
CA LEU A 72 4.55 0.03 -4.52
C LEU A 72 4.40 -0.05 -3.00
N ILE A 73 3.23 -0.52 -2.55
CA ILE A 73 2.93 -0.70 -1.12
C ILE A 73 3.54 -2.00 -0.57
N TYR A 74 3.41 -3.11 -1.30
CA TYR A 74 3.97 -4.42 -0.92
C TYR A 74 4.63 -5.11 -2.11
N VAL A 75 3.82 -5.59 -3.06
CA VAL A 75 4.28 -6.42 -4.18
C VAL A 75 3.68 -5.98 -5.51
N ASN A 76 4.36 -6.34 -6.60
CA ASN A 76 3.80 -6.22 -7.95
C ASN A 76 2.57 -7.14 -8.11
N PRO A 77 1.39 -6.61 -8.49
CA PRO A 77 0.16 -7.40 -8.66
C PRO A 77 0.21 -8.38 -9.85
N GLU A 78 1.16 -8.23 -10.78
CA GLU A 78 1.41 -9.17 -11.89
C GLU A 78 2.42 -10.27 -11.50
N GLY A 79 2.92 -10.24 -10.25
CA GLY A 79 3.99 -11.09 -9.76
C GLY A 79 5.40 -10.55 -10.07
N PRO A 80 6.44 -11.16 -9.49
CA PRO A 80 7.83 -10.81 -9.77
C PRO A 80 8.11 -10.83 -11.27
N ASP A 81 8.82 -9.80 -11.75
CA ASP A 81 9.18 -9.59 -13.16
C ASP A 81 8.01 -9.70 -14.16
N HIS A 82 6.79 -9.37 -13.72
CA HIS A 82 5.56 -9.49 -14.55
C HIS A 82 5.29 -10.93 -15.02
N SER A 83 5.67 -11.92 -14.22
CA SER A 83 5.59 -13.33 -14.62
C SER A 83 4.16 -13.85 -14.83
N GLY A 84 3.15 -13.26 -14.20
CA GLY A 84 1.78 -13.76 -14.22
C GLY A 84 1.58 -15.08 -13.45
N GLU A 85 2.62 -15.60 -12.81
CA GLU A 85 2.62 -16.87 -12.08
C GLU A 85 2.24 -16.66 -10.60
N PRO A 86 1.06 -17.10 -10.14
CA PRO A 86 0.58 -16.74 -8.80
C PRO A 86 1.49 -17.24 -7.66
N LEU A 87 2.10 -18.41 -7.83
CA LEU A 87 2.96 -19.01 -6.81
C LEU A 87 4.30 -18.29 -6.67
N SER A 88 4.78 -17.60 -7.71
CA SER A 88 6.07 -16.90 -7.67
C SER A 88 6.02 -15.69 -6.72
N ALA A 89 4.84 -15.08 -6.53
CA ALA A 89 4.64 -13.94 -5.64
C ALA A 89 4.60 -14.30 -4.15
N ALA A 90 4.34 -15.56 -3.78
CA ALA A 90 4.05 -15.94 -2.39
C ALA A 90 5.19 -15.60 -1.41
N ALA A 91 6.45 -15.81 -1.82
CA ALA A 91 7.61 -15.50 -0.99
C ALA A 91 7.76 -13.98 -0.77
N ALA A 92 7.52 -13.19 -1.83
CA ALA A 92 7.55 -11.73 -1.77
C ALA A 92 6.42 -11.17 -0.89
N ILE A 93 5.20 -11.72 -1.01
CA ILE A 93 4.06 -11.36 -0.15
C ILE A 93 4.39 -11.61 1.31
N ARG A 94 4.86 -12.82 1.65
CA ARG A 94 5.22 -13.15 3.04
C ARG A 94 6.33 -12.25 3.58
N ALA A 95 7.38 -11.98 2.78
CA ALA A 95 8.49 -11.14 3.21
C ALA A 95 8.06 -9.69 3.47
N THR A 96 7.28 -9.09 2.55
CA THR A 96 6.87 -7.69 2.65
C THR A 96 5.82 -7.45 3.73
N PHE A 97 4.81 -8.32 3.85
CA PHE A 97 3.86 -8.27 4.97
C PHE A 97 4.54 -8.54 6.31
N GLY A 98 5.52 -9.45 6.35
CA GLY A 98 6.34 -9.70 7.54
C GLY A 98 7.15 -8.48 7.97
N ASN A 99 7.77 -7.76 7.03
CA ASN A 99 8.45 -6.49 7.30
C ASN A 99 7.48 -5.39 7.77
N MET A 100 6.19 -5.48 7.42
CA MET A 100 5.12 -4.62 7.92
C MET A 100 4.40 -5.15 9.17
N GLY A 101 4.96 -6.18 9.83
CA GLY A 101 4.49 -6.66 11.12
C GLY A 101 3.27 -7.58 11.07
N MET A 102 2.95 -8.15 9.90
CA MET A 102 1.83 -9.07 9.73
C MET A 102 2.32 -10.52 9.57
N ASN A 103 1.65 -11.45 10.25
CA ASN A 103 1.87 -12.89 10.06
C ASN A 103 1.05 -13.45 8.88
N ASP A 104 1.16 -14.76 8.63
CA ASP A 104 0.47 -15.43 7.51
C ASP A 104 -1.07 -15.33 7.62
N GLU A 105 -1.65 -15.50 8.81
CA GLU A 105 -3.10 -15.42 9.01
C GLU A 105 -3.61 -13.99 8.78
N GLU A 106 -2.92 -13.00 9.32
CA GLU A 106 -3.24 -11.58 9.15
C GLU A 106 -3.11 -11.15 7.69
N THR A 107 -2.07 -11.63 7.01
CA THR A 107 -1.83 -11.35 5.58
C THR A 107 -2.99 -11.89 4.73
N VAL A 108 -3.38 -13.15 4.94
CA VAL A 108 -4.50 -13.75 4.21
C VAL A 108 -5.81 -13.01 4.53
N ALA A 109 -6.06 -12.69 5.79
CA ALA A 109 -7.26 -11.98 6.21
C ALA A 109 -7.35 -10.57 5.58
N LEU A 110 -6.25 -9.83 5.54
CA LEU A 110 -6.19 -8.49 4.94
C LEU A 110 -6.42 -8.52 3.44
N ILE A 111 -5.74 -9.40 2.71
CA ILE A 111 -5.87 -9.49 1.24
C ILE A 111 -7.27 -9.97 0.86
N ALA A 112 -7.75 -11.07 1.45
CA ALA A 112 -9.06 -11.62 1.13
C ALA A 112 -10.20 -10.68 1.58
N GLY A 113 -10.09 -10.10 2.78
CA GLY A 113 -11.07 -9.14 3.29
C GLY A 113 -11.11 -7.86 2.45
N GLY A 114 -9.95 -7.28 2.12
CA GLY A 114 -9.86 -6.08 1.28
C GLY A 114 -10.40 -6.30 -0.14
N HIS A 115 -10.02 -7.42 -0.78
CA HIS A 115 -10.46 -7.74 -2.14
C HIS A 115 -11.90 -8.28 -2.24
N THR A 116 -12.62 -8.37 -1.12
CA THR A 116 -14.08 -8.63 -1.14
C THR A 116 -14.86 -7.43 -1.72
N LEU A 117 -14.27 -6.23 -1.69
CA LEU A 117 -14.93 -4.99 -2.09
C LEU A 117 -14.24 -4.36 -3.31
N GLY A 118 -15.05 -3.81 -4.21
CA GLY A 118 -14.57 -2.98 -5.32
C GLY A 118 -14.00 -3.77 -6.51
N LYS A 119 -13.07 -3.15 -7.24
CA LYS A 119 -12.40 -3.68 -8.43
C LYS A 119 -11.13 -2.89 -8.75
N THR A 120 -10.26 -3.49 -9.57
CA THR A 120 -9.16 -2.78 -10.24
C THR A 120 -9.66 -1.96 -11.43
N HIS A 121 -8.85 -1.05 -11.95
CA HIS A 121 -9.17 -0.20 -13.11
C HIS A 121 -8.09 -0.33 -14.19
N GLY A 122 -8.51 -0.63 -15.43
CA GLY A 122 -7.60 -0.87 -16.56
C GLY A 122 -8.35 -0.81 -17.89
N ALA A 123 -9.18 0.23 -18.07
CA ALA A 123 -10.11 0.34 -19.20
C ALA A 123 -9.44 0.68 -20.55
N GLY A 124 -8.17 1.08 -20.54
CA GLY A 124 -7.41 1.45 -21.73
C GLY A 124 -5.90 1.43 -21.44
N PRO A 125 -5.06 1.73 -22.45
CA PRO A 125 -3.62 1.73 -22.28
C PRO A 125 -3.18 2.83 -21.31
N THR A 126 -2.11 2.56 -20.55
CA THR A 126 -1.53 3.51 -19.58
C THR A 126 -0.99 4.78 -20.25
N SER A 127 -0.70 4.75 -21.54
CA SER A 127 -0.34 5.93 -22.35
C SER A 127 -1.43 7.01 -22.39
N ASN A 128 -2.66 6.69 -21.99
CA ASN A 128 -3.76 7.65 -21.88
C ASN A 128 -3.80 8.37 -20.53
N VAL A 129 -2.97 7.97 -19.56
CA VAL A 129 -2.88 8.58 -18.23
C VAL A 129 -1.86 9.71 -18.29
N GLY A 130 -2.24 10.88 -17.77
CA GLY A 130 -1.36 12.05 -17.70
C GLY A 130 -0.25 11.92 -16.66
N PRO A 131 0.55 12.98 -16.45
CA PRO A 131 1.58 13.01 -15.41
C PRO A 131 0.96 12.83 -14.01
N ASP A 132 1.79 12.35 -13.06
CA ASP A 132 1.43 12.27 -11.65
C ASP A 132 1.27 13.69 -11.04
N PRO A 133 0.66 13.82 -9.84
CA PRO A 133 0.35 15.13 -9.26
C PRO A 133 1.55 16.08 -9.10
N GLU A 134 2.75 15.58 -8.83
CA GLU A 134 3.94 16.43 -8.62
C GLU A 134 4.56 16.93 -9.94
N ALA A 135 4.19 16.31 -11.07
CA ALA A 135 4.62 16.69 -12.40
C ALA A 135 3.49 17.32 -13.25
N ALA A 136 2.28 17.41 -12.71
CA ALA A 136 1.13 18.00 -13.37
C ALA A 136 1.27 19.54 -13.45
N THR A 137 0.74 20.11 -14.53
CA THR A 137 0.63 21.57 -14.68
C THR A 137 -0.81 22.00 -14.47
N ASP A 138 -1.02 23.12 -13.77
CA ASP A 138 -2.32 23.76 -13.58
C ASP A 138 -2.96 24.24 -14.90
#